data_AF-A0A7V0R682-F1
#
_entry.id   AF-A0A7V0R682-F1
#
_cell.length_a   1.000
_cell.length_b   1.000
_cell.length_c   1.000
_cell.angle_alpha   90.00
_cell.angle_beta   90.00
_cell.angle_gamma   90.00
#
_symmetry.space_group_name_H-M   'P 1'
#
loop_
_entity.id
_entity.type
_entity.pdbx_description
1 polymer ?
#
loop_
_entity_poly.entity_id
_entity_poly.type
_entity_poly.pdbx_seq_one_letter_code
_entity_poly.pdbx_strand_id
1 'polypeptide(L)' 'QPTVSEHIKNLESELDYRLFDRVSRTVIPTREAEIIYPKAMQIIEDLEKLKQAHLLPFNLPLGYII' A
#
# COMPACT_ATOMS: atom_id res chain seq x y z
N GLN A 1 -17.92 7.13 -7.62
CA GLN A 1 -16.88 6.79 -6.63
C GLN A 1 -17.29 5.45 -6.03
N PRO A 2 -16.51 4.36 -6.18
CA PRO A 2 -16.81 3.09 -5.55
C PRO A 2 -16.73 3.25 -4.03
N THR A 3 -17.48 2.43 -3.30
CA THR A 3 -17.39 2.43 -1.82
C THR A 3 -16.07 1.78 -1.39
N VAL A 4 -15.55 2.12 -0.20
CA VAL A 4 -14.37 1.43 0.37
C VAL A 4 -14.60 -0.08 0.41
N SER A 5 -15.81 -0.50 0.75
CA SER A 5 -16.23 -1.91 0.77
C SER A 5 -16.14 -2.60 -0.59
N GLU A 6 -16.40 -1.88 -1.68
CA GLU A 6 -16.31 -2.39 -3.04
C GLU A 6 -14.85 -2.52 -3.48
N HIS A 7 -14.01 -1.53 -3.15
CA HIS A 7 -12.56 -1.61 -3.38
C HIS A 7 -11.93 -2.80 -2.66
N ILE A 8 -12.31 -3.05 -1.40
CA ILE A 8 -11.83 -4.22 -0.65
C ILE A 8 -12.29 -5.52 -1.29
N LYS A 9 -13.57 -5.62 -1.71
CA LYS A 9 -14.07 -6.82 -2.40
C LYS A 9 -13.31 -7.11 -3.69
N ASN A 10 -13.02 -6.08 -4.49
CA ASN A 10 -12.27 -6.26 -5.74
C ASN A 10 -10.85 -6.74 -5.43
N LEU A 11 -10.19 -6.16 -4.43
CA LEU A 11 -8.87 -6.60 -3.98
C LEU A 11 -8.89 -8.06 -3.49
N GLU A 12 -9.86 -8.45 -2.67
CA GLU A 12 -10.04 -9.84 -2.23
C GLU A 12 -10.23 -10.80 -3.42
N SER A 13 -10.96 -10.36 -4.46
CA SER A 13 -11.16 -11.14 -5.69
C SER A 13 -9.89 -11.27 -6.53
N GLU A 14 -9.03 -10.24 -6.55
CA GLU A 14 -7.75 -10.27 -7.27
C GLU A 14 -6.71 -11.15 -6.55
N LEU A 15 -6.76 -11.18 -5.21
CA LEU A 15 -5.84 -11.93 -4.37
C LEU A 15 -6.22 -13.40 -4.18
N ASP A 16 -7.47 -13.77 -4.48
CA ASP A 16 -8.05 -15.11 -4.25
C ASP A 16 -8.10 -15.52 -2.77
N TYR A 17 -8.12 -14.55 -1.86
CA TYR A 17 -8.37 -14.76 -0.44
C TYR A 17 -9.05 -13.55 0.21
N ARG A 18 -9.71 -13.82 1.34
CA ARG A 18 -10.42 -12.78 2.11
C ARG A 18 -9.46 -12.05 3.03
N LEU A 19 -9.64 -10.74 3.13
CA LEU A 19 -8.92 -9.86 4.04
C LEU A 19 -9.72 -9.57 5.30
N PHE A 20 -11.05 -9.62 5.21
CA PHE A 20 -11.91 -9.37 6.36
C PHE A 20 -13.02 -10.41 6.50
N ASP A 21 -13.18 -10.91 7.72
CA ASP A 21 -14.37 -11.64 8.14
C ASP A 21 -15.43 -10.70 8.71
N ARG A 22 -16.68 -11.01 8.42
CA ARG A 22 -17.85 -10.27 8.93
C ARG A 22 -18.61 -11.17 9.87
N VAL A 23 -18.43 -10.97 11.17
CA VAL A 23 -19.10 -11.78 12.21
C VAL A 23 -20.09 -10.90 12.95
N SER A 24 -21.38 -11.25 12.83
CA SER A 24 -22.52 -10.49 13.35
C SER A 24 -22.54 -9.02 12.86
N ARG A 25 -21.86 -8.12 13.57
CA ARG A 25 -21.78 -6.68 13.29
C ARG A 25 -20.36 -6.14 13.34
N THR A 26 -19.37 -7.03 13.42
CA THR A 26 -17.95 -6.67 13.51
C THR A 26 -17.23 -7.12 12.25
N VAL A 27 -16.35 -6.24 11.77
CA VAL A 27 -15.41 -6.54 10.70
C VAL A 27 -14.06 -6.81 11.37
N ILE A 28 -13.51 -8.01 11.16
CA ILE A 28 -12.27 -8.47 11.78
C ILE A 28 -11.30 -8.83 10.66
N PRO A 29 -10.02 -8.42 10.72
CA PRO A 29 -9.03 -8.86 9.75
C PRO A 29 -8.87 -10.38 9.79
N THR A 30 -8.63 -10.98 8.64
CA THR A 30 -8.22 -12.39 8.55
C THR A 30 -6.73 -12.53 8.88
N ARG A 31 -6.28 -13.78 9.07
CA ARG A 31 -4.86 -14.08 9.24
C ARG A 31 -4.05 -13.64 8.01
N GLU A 32 -4.62 -13.81 6.82
CA GLU A 32 -4.03 -13.38 5.56
C GLU A 32 -3.86 -11.86 5.53
N ALA A 33 -4.86 -11.09 5.97
CA ALA A 33 -4.75 -9.63 6.09
C ALA A 33 -3.63 -9.20 7.05
N GLU A 34 -3.50 -9.86 8.20
CA GLU A 34 -2.42 -9.58 9.14
C GLU A 34 -1.03 -9.81 8.52
N ILE A 35 -0.89 -10.86 7.70
CA ILE A 35 0.36 -11.19 7.01
C ILE A 35 0.68 -10.16 5.92
N ILE A 36 -0.31 -9.74 5.13
CA ILE A 36 -0.05 -8.86 3.98
C ILE A 36 0.00 -7.38 4.33
N TYR A 37 -0.66 -6.97 5.42
CA TYR A 37 -0.76 -5.56 5.78
C TYR A 37 0.61 -4.87 5.92
N PRO A 38 1.62 -5.45 6.60
CA PRO A 38 2.96 -4.87 6.63
C PRO A 38 3.58 -4.72 5.24
N LYS A 39 3.36 -5.68 4.34
CA LYS A 39 3.90 -5.64 2.98
C LYS A 39 3.21 -4.57 2.12
N ALA A 40 1.90 -4.43 2.25
CA ALA A 40 1.14 -3.37 1.58
C ALA A 40 1.61 -1.98 2.03
N MET A 41 1.87 -1.80 3.33
CA MET A 41 2.42 -0.55 3.86
C MET A 41 3.80 -0.23 3.29
N GLN A 42 4.69 -1.22 3.18
CA GLN A 42 6.00 -1.03 2.54
C GLN A 42 5.87 -0.58 1.09
N ILE A 43 4.97 -1.19 0.31
CA ILE A 43 4.74 -0.82 -1.10
C ILE A 43 4.26 0.63 -1.23
N ILE A 44 3.36 1.06 -0.34
CA ILE A 44 2.87 2.45 -0.31
C ILE A 44 4.02 3.41 0.03
N GLU A 45 4.81 3.10 1.06
CA GLU A 45 5.94 3.92 1.46
C GLU A 45 6.99 4.05 0.35
N ASP A 46 7.32 2.94 -0.31
CA ASP A 46 8.26 2.94 -1.44
C ASP A 46 7.73 3.76 -2.61
N LEU A 47 6.43 3.67 -2.90
CA LEU A 47 5.78 4.49 -3.93
C LEU A 47 5.84 5.99 -3.58
N GLU A 48 5.67 6.35 -2.31
CA GLU A 48 5.81 7.73 -1.85
C GLU A 48 7.25 8.25 -1.99
N LYS A 49 8.24 7.44 -1.62
CA LYS A 49 9.66 7.76 -1.81
C LYS A 49 9.99 7.99 -3.29
N LEU A 50 9.44 7.17 -4.19
CA LEU A 50 9.63 7.35 -5.64
C LEU A 50 9.01 8.65 -6.16
N LYS A 51 7.82 9.02 -5.68
CA LYS A 51 7.20 10.32 -6.02
C LYS A 51 8.05 11.49 -5.54
N GLN A 52 8.64 11.38 -4.34
CA GLN A 52 9.52 12.41 -3.79
C GLN A 52 10.86 12.48 -4.53
N ALA A 53 11.40 11.34 -4.97
CA ALA A 53 12.65 11.30 -5.74
C ALA A 53 12.55 12.07 -7.07
N HIS A 54 11.36 12.09 -7.70
CA HIS A 54 11.12 12.92 -8.89
C HIS A 54 11.10 14.43 -8.60
N LEU A 55 10.83 14.84 -7.35
CA LEU A 55 10.82 16.23 -6.92
C LEU A 55 12.20 16.74 -6.47
N LEU A 56 13.20 15.86 -6.39
CA LEU A 56 14.58 16.30 -6.18
C LEU A 56 15.10 16.92 -7.48
N PRO A 57 15.55 18.18 -7.48
CA PRO A 57 16.17 18.76 -8.66
C PRO A 57 17.39 17.91 -9.02
N PHE A 58 17.52 17.57 -10.31
CA PHE A 58 18.71 16.96 -10.91
C PHE A 58 19.87 17.99 -10.90
N ASN A 59 20.30 18.42 -9.71
CA ASN A 59 21.41 19.34 -9.54
C ASN A 59 22.24 18.86 -8.34
N LEU A 60 23.05 17.84 -8.62
CA LEU A 60 24.23 17.55 -7.82
C LEU A 60 25.24 18.69 -8.09
N PRO A 61 25.73 19.40 -7.06
CA PRO A 61 26.82 20.35 -7.27
C PRO A 61 28.05 19.58 -7.77
N LEU A 62 28.43 19.83 -9.02
CA LEU A 62 29.72 19.46 -9.58
C LEU A 62 30.79 20.28 -8.84
N GLY A 63 31.33 19.74 -7.74
CA GLY A 63 32.31 20.47 -6.95
C GLY A 63 33.02 19.71 -5.84
N TYR A 64 32.91 18.38 -5.79
CA TYR A 64 33.81 17.54 -5.00
C TYR A 64 34.89 16.94 -5.90
N ILE A 65 35.65 17.78 -6.60
CA ILE A 65 36.96 17.43 -7.14
C ILE A 65 37.83 18.67 -7.00
N ILE A 66 38.83 18.53 -6.14
CA ILE A 66 39.88 19.48 -5.78
C ILE A 66 40.84 19.64 -6.96
#